data_AF-A0A2M8CPE0-F1
#
_entry.id   AF-A0A2M8CPE0-F1
#
_cell.length_a   1.000
_cell.length_b   1.000
_cell.length_c   1.000
_cell.angle_alpha   90.00
_cell.angle_beta   90.00
_cell.angle_gamma   90.00
#
_symmetry.space_group_name_H-M   'P 1'
#
loop_
_entity.id
_entity.type
_entity.pdbx_description
1 polymer ?
#
loop_
_entity_poly.entity_id
_entity_poly.type
_entity_poly.pdbx_seq_one_letter_code
_entity_poly.pdbx_strand_id
1 'polypeptide(L)'
;MYTQKSLPTDELTGLFTRKAFHQALDDLLSASKGSEAPIAVAFVDIDNFLHINTEYGHTAGDEVLKMIATLLRGIGNENALPVRYGGDEFALLLPEVEREQAFLLLETFRAQVANTPLKVAGDTVLTVSVGLACYPVDGHLKSELMRKADQALYRAKISGRNQVRLAQDEKMVPKTSHYTQTQLERLSKLAAERQVGEAELLREAMDDLLAKYGVNEIERFTV
;
A
#
# COMPACT_ATOMS: atom_id res chain seq x y z
N MET A 1 9.52 24.77 -0.70
CA MET A 1 8.08 25.05 -0.45
C MET A 1 7.27 24.60 -1.66
N TYR A 2 6.43 23.58 -1.49
CA TYR A 2 5.51 23.10 -2.52
C TYR A 2 4.55 24.21 -2.93
N THR A 3 4.55 24.59 -4.21
CA THR A 3 3.72 25.66 -4.75
C THR A 3 2.23 25.29 -4.66
N GLN A 4 1.39 26.25 -4.27
CA GLN A 4 -0.06 26.18 -4.02
C GLN A 4 -0.89 25.63 -5.20
N LYS A 5 -0.83 24.33 -5.45
CA LYS A 5 -1.90 23.63 -6.17
C LYS A 5 -2.84 23.09 -5.09
N SER A 6 -4.10 23.53 -5.08
CA SER A 6 -5.11 22.96 -4.18
C SER A 6 -5.25 21.48 -4.52
N LEU A 7 -4.64 20.64 -3.69
CA LEU A 7 -4.73 19.20 -3.83
C LEU A 7 -6.10 18.75 -3.30
N PRO A 8 -6.86 17.96 -4.08
CA PRO A 8 -8.20 17.55 -3.67
C PRO A 8 -8.14 16.69 -2.41
N THR A 9 -9.08 16.94 -1.49
CA THR A 9 -9.28 16.21 -0.24
C THR A 9 -10.56 15.38 -0.26
N ASP A 10 -10.55 14.28 0.48
CA ASP A 10 -11.70 13.43 0.74
C ASP A 10 -12.66 14.10 1.74
N GLU A 11 -13.96 14.09 1.46
CA GLU A 11 -14.95 14.82 2.26
C GLU A 11 -15.15 14.21 3.65
N LEU A 12 -15.05 12.88 3.79
CA LEU A 12 -15.29 12.20 5.05
C LEU A 12 -14.12 12.37 6.02
N THR A 13 -12.90 12.17 5.53
CA THR A 13 -11.68 12.10 6.35
C THR A 13 -10.88 13.40 6.34
N GLY A 14 -11.12 14.29 5.39
CA GLY A 14 -10.34 15.50 5.16
C GLY A 14 -8.89 15.24 4.75
N LEU A 15 -8.50 14.00 4.46
CA LEU A 15 -7.18 13.67 3.93
C LEU A 15 -7.09 13.98 2.44
N PHE A 16 -5.87 14.01 1.90
CA PHE A 16 -5.70 14.11 0.45
C PHE A 16 -6.27 12.89 -0.26
N THR A 17 -6.67 13.06 -1.52
CA THR A 17 -7.21 11.98 -2.35
C THR A 17 -6.10 11.22 -3.09
N ARG A 18 -6.42 10.03 -3.61
CA ARG A 18 -5.56 9.29 -4.55
C ARG A 18 -5.02 10.14 -5.71
N LYS A 19 -5.81 11.07 -6.24
CA LYS A 19 -5.35 11.98 -7.30
C LYS A 19 -4.23 12.90 -6.80
N ALA A 20 -4.36 13.42 -5.59
CA ALA A 20 -3.35 14.24 -4.95
C ALA A 20 -2.06 13.46 -4.67
N PHE A 21 -2.18 12.22 -4.19
CA PHE A 21 -1.05 11.31 -4.00
C PHE A 21 -0.20 11.14 -5.25
N HIS A 22 -0.84 10.78 -6.37
CA HIS A 22 -0.11 10.51 -7.62
C HIS A 22 0.61 11.75 -8.13
N GLN A 23 -0.03 12.92 -8.06
CA GLN A 23 0.57 14.19 -8.46
C GLN A 23 1.76 14.53 -7.56
N ALA A 24 1.59 14.47 -6.23
CA ALA A 24 2.65 14.78 -5.28
C ALA A 24 3.86 13.84 -5.44
N LEU A 25 3.63 12.54 -5.66
CA LEU A 25 4.70 11.58 -5.88
C LEU A 25 5.48 11.84 -7.18
N ASP A 26 4.79 12.22 -8.27
CA ASP A 26 5.47 12.59 -9.53
C ASP A 26 6.37 13.82 -9.34
N ASP A 27 5.87 14.82 -8.61
CA ASP A 27 6.60 16.05 -8.32
C ASP A 27 7.81 15.78 -7.40
N LEU A 28 7.62 15.00 -6.34
CA LEU A 28 8.67 14.57 -5.40
C LEU A 28 9.80 13.82 -6.09
N LEU A 29 9.46 12.80 -6.88
CA LEU A 29 10.47 12.00 -7.60
C LEU A 29 11.22 12.85 -8.61
N SER A 30 10.52 13.77 -9.29
CA SER A 30 11.16 14.69 -10.24
C SER A 30 12.12 15.65 -9.54
N ALA A 31 11.75 16.16 -8.37
CA ALA A 31 12.60 17.05 -7.56
C ALA A 31 13.80 16.33 -6.93
N SER A 32 13.66 15.02 -6.63
CA SER A 32 14.70 14.22 -5.98
C SER A 32 15.69 13.59 -6.97
N LYS A 33 15.42 13.70 -8.28
CA LYS A 33 16.34 13.26 -9.34
C LYS A 33 17.67 14.01 -9.24
N GLY A 34 18.69 13.33 -8.71
CA GLY A 34 20.07 13.80 -8.64
C GLY A 34 20.59 13.99 -7.21
N SER A 35 19.76 14.48 -6.29
CA SER A 35 20.11 14.53 -4.87
C SER A 35 19.87 13.20 -4.16
N GLU A 36 19.07 12.32 -4.76
CA GLU A 36 18.63 11.06 -4.16
C GLU A 36 17.96 11.26 -2.79
N ALA A 37 17.31 12.42 -2.60
CA ALA A 37 16.59 12.71 -1.38
C ALA A 37 15.55 11.62 -1.10
N PRO A 38 15.54 11.02 0.09
CA PRO A 38 14.74 9.84 0.36
C PRO A 38 13.26 10.16 0.35
N ILE A 39 12.44 9.27 -0.20
CA ILE A 39 10.97 9.39 -0.18
C ILE A 39 10.40 8.04 0.22
N ALA A 40 9.72 8.00 1.36
CA ALA A 40 8.97 6.82 1.78
C ALA A 40 7.53 6.86 1.24
N VAL A 41 7.11 5.74 0.64
CA VAL A 41 5.77 5.51 0.10
C VAL A 41 5.16 4.32 0.84
N ALA A 42 4.08 4.57 1.58
CA ALA A 42 3.37 3.53 2.32
C ALA A 42 1.93 3.38 1.85
N PHE A 43 1.47 2.14 1.71
CA PHE A 43 0.06 1.79 1.64
C PHE A 43 -0.38 1.14 2.94
N VAL A 44 -1.57 1.53 3.40
CA VAL A 44 -2.15 1.14 4.68
C VAL A 44 -3.57 0.65 4.40
N ASP A 45 -3.94 -0.50 4.94
CA ASP A 45 -5.29 -1.05 4.79
C ASP A 45 -5.81 -1.53 6.14
N ILE A 46 -7.04 -1.14 6.48
CA ILE A 46 -7.71 -1.52 7.73
C ILE A 46 -8.05 -3.00 7.69
N ASP A 47 -7.52 -3.77 8.65
CA ASP A 47 -7.79 -5.20 8.70
C ASP A 47 -9.27 -5.47 9.01
N ASN A 48 -9.90 -6.31 8.19
CA ASN A 48 -11.28 -6.77 8.36
C ASN A 48 -12.32 -5.63 8.36
N PHE A 49 -12.10 -4.54 7.62
CA PHE A 49 -13.03 -3.41 7.60
C PHE A 49 -14.46 -3.77 7.17
N LEU A 50 -14.60 -4.68 6.21
CA LEU A 50 -15.92 -5.18 5.79
C LEU A 50 -16.70 -5.81 6.96
N HIS A 51 -16.01 -6.55 7.84
CA HIS A 51 -16.63 -7.15 9.02
C HIS A 51 -17.14 -6.06 9.99
N ILE A 52 -16.38 -4.99 10.19
CA ILE A 52 -16.79 -3.84 11.02
C ILE A 52 -18.09 -3.23 10.46
N ASN A 53 -18.13 -2.98 9.15
CA ASN A 53 -19.34 -2.43 8.50
C ASN A 53 -20.54 -3.38 8.61
N THR A 54 -20.30 -4.68 8.50
CA THR A 54 -21.37 -5.69 8.53
C THR A 54 -21.94 -5.87 9.93
N GLU A 55 -21.10 -5.84 10.96
CA GLU A 55 -21.50 -6.08 12.34
C GLU A 55 -22.00 -4.82 13.05
N TYR A 56 -21.35 -3.68 12.82
CA TYR A 56 -21.61 -2.42 13.55
C TYR A 56 -22.19 -1.31 12.67
N GLY A 57 -22.37 -1.56 11.38
CA GLY A 57 -22.96 -0.64 10.41
C GLY A 57 -21.97 0.39 9.85
N HIS A 58 -22.36 1.02 8.74
CA HIS A 58 -21.53 1.99 8.02
C HIS A 58 -21.13 3.21 8.86
N THR A 59 -21.98 3.64 9.80
CA THR A 59 -21.63 4.75 10.70
C THR A 59 -20.42 4.40 11.58
N ALA A 60 -20.30 3.15 12.04
CA ALA A 60 -19.11 2.71 12.76
C ALA A 60 -17.88 2.69 11.84
N GLY A 61 -18.03 2.21 10.60
CA GLY A 61 -16.98 2.27 9.59
C GLY A 61 -16.48 3.69 9.31
N ASP A 62 -17.38 4.66 9.19
CA ASP A 62 -17.03 6.07 9.00
C ASP A 62 -16.22 6.63 10.18
N GLU A 63 -16.56 6.26 11.41
CA GLU A 63 -15.78 6.64 12.60
C GLU A 63 -14.39 5.99 12.62
N VAL A 64 -14.26 4.74 12.16
CA VAL A 64 -12.95 4.11 11.97
C VAL A 64 -12.12 4.88 10.96
N LEU A 65 -12.69 5.23 9.81
CA LEU A 65 -11.99 5.96 8.75
C LEU A 65 -11.51 7.32 9.24
N LYS A 66 -12.33 8.04 10.01
CA LYS A 66 -11.94 9.32 10.65
C LYS A 66 -10.85 9.13 11.68
N MET A 67 -10.95 8.11 12.54
CA MET A 67 -9.93 7.81 13.55
C MET A 67 -8.57 7.53 12.90
N ILE A 68 -8.53 6.66 11.88
CA ILE A 68 -7.31 6.36 11.12
C ILE A 68 -6.75 7.63 10.48
N ALA A 69 -7.62 8.46 9.89
CA ALA A 69 -7.20 9.73 9.32
C ALA A 69 -6.59 10.69 10.35
N THR A 70 -7.16 10.78 11.55
CA THR A 70 -6.59 11.59 12.64
C THR A 70 -5.20 11.10 13.04
N LEU A 71 -5.03 9.78 13.19
CA LEU A 71 -3.74 9.18 13.55
C LEU A 71 -2.70 9.39 12.44
N LEU A 72 -3.06 9.22 11.17
CA LEU A 72 -2.18 9.43 10.02
C LEU A 72 -1.67 10.88 9.90
N ARG A 73 -2.50 11.88 10.25
CA ARG A 73 -2.07 13.29 10.27
C ARG A 73 -0.95 13.59 11.25
N GLY A 74 -0.79 12.76 12.28
CA GLY A 74 0.27 12.89 13.28
C GLY A 74 1.61 12.29 12.85
N ILE A 75 1.70 11.69 11.66
CA ILE A 75 2.90 10.98 11.21
C ILE A 75 3.77 11.86 10.33
N GLY A 76 5.09 11.82 10.57
CA GLY A 76 6.08 12.44 9.71
C GLY A 76 6.35 13.91 10.05
N ASN A 77 6.94 14.62 9.09
CA ASN A 77 7.24 16.06 9.18
C ASN A 77 6.11 16.90 8.56
N GLU A 78 6.29 18.21 8.50
CA GLU A 78 5.33 19.15 7.88
C GLU A 78 5.07 18.92 6.39
N ASN A 79 5.93 18.13 5.73
CA ASN A 79 5.79 17.76 4.31
C ASN A 79 5.16 16.38 4.12
N ALA A 80 4.83 15.67 5.21
CA ALA A 80 4.12 14.41 5.13
C ALA A 80 2.73 14.60 4.50
N LEU A 81 2.37 13.67 3.62
CA LEU A 81 1.12 13.75 2.86
C LEU A 81 0.27 12.49 3.15
N PRO A 82 -0.62 12.55 4.15
CA PRO A 82 -1.57 11.48 4.45
C PRO A 82 -2.74 11.52 3.47
N VAL A 83 -3.12 10.35 2.96
CA VAL A 83 -4.04 10.20 1.83
C VAL A 83 -5.09 9.15 2.15
N ARG A 84 -6.35 9.43 1.83
CA ARG A 84 -7.35 8.38 1.64
C ARG A 84 -7.31 7.92 0.17
N TYR A 85 -6.82 6.71 -0.04
CA TYR A 85 -6.54 6.18 -1.38
C TYR A 85 -7.82 5.64 -2.04
N GLY A 86 -8.70 4.99 -1.26
CA GLY A 86 -10.03 4.56 -1.69
C GLY A 86 -10.62 3.55 -0.71
N GLY A 87 -11.94 3.58 -0.48
CA GLY A 87 -12.56 2.66 0.50
C GLY A 87 -11.95 2.80 1.90
N ASP A 88 -11.32 1.73 2.36
CA ASP A 88 -10.55 1.53 3.60
C ASP A 88 -9.03 1.57 3.41
N GLU A 89 -8.57 1.84 2.20
CA GLU A 89 -7.16 2.01 1.86
C GLU A 89 -6.72 3.46 2.06
N PHE A 90 -5.56 3.60 2.70
CA PHE A 90 -4.86 4.85 2.91
C PHE A 90 -3.46 4.76 2.30
N ALA A 91 -2.88 5.92 2.03
CA ALA A 91 -1.48 6.03 1.63
C ALA A 91 -0.79 7.15 2.40
N LEU A 92 0.52 7.04 2.53
CA LEU A 92 1.35 8.08 3.14
C LEU A 92 2.57 8.31 2.25
N LEU A 93 2.82 9.58 1.91
CA LEU A 93 4.10 10.01 1.35
C LEU A 93 4.87 10.76 2.42
N LEU A 94 6.14 10.37 2.61
CA LEU A 94 7.05 10.95 3.58
C LEU A 94 8.30 11.45 2.84
N PRO A 95 8.31 12.72 2.41
CA PRO A 95 9.49 13.35 1.82
C PRO A 95 10.61 13.51 2.84
N GLU A 96 11.85 13.29 2.40
CA GLU A 96 13.06 13.45 3.22
C GLU A 96 13.06 12.55 4.46
N VAL A 97 12.42 11.37 4.35
CA VAL A 97 12.39 10.36 5.42
C VAL A 97 13.03 9.07 4.92
N GLU A 98 14.11 8.68 5.59
CA GLU A 98 14.85 7.44 5.33
C GLU A 98 14.02 6.19 5.64
N ARG A 99 14.40 5.07 5.02
CA ARG A 99 13.68 3.80 5.07
C ARG A 99 13.43 3.31 6.50
N GLU A 100 14.46 3.28 7.34
CA GLU A 100 14.38 2.79 8.72
C GLU A 100 13.52 3.73 9.57
N GLN A 101 13.65 5.04 9.38
CA GLN A 101 12.84 6.04 10.08
C GLN A 101 11.36 5.92 9.70
N ALA A 102 11.06 5.77 8.41
CA ALA A 102 9.70 5.56 7.93
C ALA A 102 9.09 4.27 8.52
N PHE A 103 9.87 3.19 8.60
CA PHE A 103 9.42 1.95 9.22
C PHE A 103 9.04 2.14 10.69
N LEU A 104 9.88 2.84 11.48
CA LEU A 104 9.61 3.10 12.90
C LEU A 104 8.38 3.99 13.11
N LEU A 105 8.21 5.02 12.27
CA LEU A 105 7.01 5.87 12.29
C LEU A 105 5.73 5.06 12.03
N LEU A 106 5.77 4.18 11.03
CA LEU A 106 4.62 3.34 10.66
C LEU A 106 4.35 2.25 11.70
N GLU A 107 5.38 1.66 12.33
CA GLU A 107 5.19 0.71 13.44
C GLU A 107 4.56 1.40 14.66
N THR A 108 4.99 2.64 14.96
CA THR A 108 4.38 3.44 16.03
C THR A 108 2.91 3.72 15.74
N PHE A 109 2.60 4.15 14.51
CA PHE A 109 1.22 4.34 14.07
C PHE A 109 0.38 3.06 14.16
N ARG A 110 0.90 1.94 13.64
CA ARG A 110 0.22 0.64 13.73
C ARG A 110 -0.09 0.26 15.17
N ALA A 111 0.88 0.42 16.07
CA ALA A 111 0.69 0.17 17.50
C ALA A 111 -0.33 1.12 18.12
N GLN A 112 -0.38 2.40 17.72
CA GLN A 112 -1.40 3.33 18.18
C GLN A 112 -2.80 2.92 17.72
N VAL A 113 -2.97 2.47 16.48
CA VAL A 113 -4.25 1.93 15.99
C VAL A 113 -4.70 0.73 16.84
N ALA A 114 -3.79 -0.24 17.05
CA ALA A 114 -4.08 -1.42 17.87
C ALA A 114 -4.42 -1.11 19.33
N ASN A 115 -3.93 0.01 19.87
CA ASN A 115 -4.19 0.45 21.24
C ASN A 115 -5.33 1.46 21.36
N THR A 116 -5.98 1.84 20.25
CA THR A 116 -7.10 2.78 20.25
C THR A 116 -8.41 2.00 20.06
N PRO A 117 -9.11 1.66 21.15
CA PRO A 117 -10.34 0.88 21.05
C PRO A 117 -11.46 1.68 20.36
N LEU A 118 -12.21 1.00 19.51
CA LEU A 118 -13.37 1.58 18.84
C LEU A 118 -14.58 1.55 19.78
N LYS A 119 -14.83 2.65 20.49
CA LYS A 119 -15.94 2.77 21.46
C LYS A 119 -17.31 2.43 20.86
N VAL A 120 -17.54 2.80 19.60
CA VAL A 120 -18.82 2.55 18.90
C VAL A 120 -19.04 1.07 18.56
N ALA A 121 -18.01 0.23 18.72
CA ALA A 121 -18.05 -1.22 18.50
C ALA A 121 -17.63 -1.98 19.77
N GLY A 122 -18.04 -1.50 20.95
CA GLY A 122 -17.81 -2.22 22.21
C GLY A 122 -16.34 -2.44 22.57
N ASP A 123 -15.50 -1.45 22.28
CA ASP A 123 -14.03 -1.50 22.48
C ASP A 123 -13.32 -2.58 21.63
N THR A 124 -13.88 -2.89 20.46
CA THR A 124 -13.22 -3.74 19.46
C THR A 124 -11.84 -3.19 19.10
N VAL A 125 -10.85 -4.09 19.08
CA VAL A 125 -9.48 -3.80 18.66
C VAL A 125 -9.42 -3.71 17.14
N LEU A 126 -8.94 -2.57 16.65
CA LEU A 126 -8.70 -2.33 15.23
C LEU A 126 -7.23 -2.57 14.92
N THR A 127 -6.94 -3.17 13.78
CA THR A 127 -5.56 -3.30 13.30
C THR A 127 -5.44 -2.85 11.86
N VAL A 128 -4.22 -2.51 11.47
CA VAL A 128 -3.88 -2.14 10.09
C VAL A 128 -2.70 -2.96 9.63
N SER A 129 -2.69 -3.27 8.35
CA SER A 129 -1.52 -3.81 7.66
C SER A 129 -0.92 -2.72 6.79
N VAL A 130 0.42 -2.68 6.72
CA VAL A 130 1.14 -1.61 6.03
C VAL A 130 2.23 -2.20 5.13
N GLY A 131 2.30 -1.72 3.89
CA GLY A 131 3.40 -1.99 2.97
C GLY A 131 4.19 -0.72 2.68
N LEU A 132 5.52 -0.77 2.84
CA LEU A 132 6.41 0.39 2.70
C LEU A 132 7.48 0.14 1.63
N ALA A 133 7.63 1.08 0.69
CA ALA A 133 8.76 1.15 -0.25
C ALA A 133 9.39 2.53 -0.23
N CYS A 134 10.71 2.63 -0.40
CA CYS A 134 11.45 3.88 -0.28
C CYS A 134 12.28 4.17 -1.53
N TYR A 135 12.19 5.38 -2.07
CA TYR A 135 13.16 5.90 -3.02
C TYR A 135 14.43 6.35 -2.26
N PRO A 136 15.64 6.13 -2.81
CA PRO A 136 15.94 5.34 -4.00
C PRO A 136 16.07 3.82 -3.74
N VAL A 137 16.14 3.41 -2.46
CA VAL A 137 16.55 2.06 -2.03
C VAL A 137 15.74 0.92 -2.68
N ASP A 138 14.43 1.09 -2.79
CA ASP A 138 13.52 0.08 -3.33
C ASP A 138 13.16 0.34 -4.80
N GLY A 139 13.61 1.43 -5.42
CA GLY A 139 13.33 1.70 -6.82
C GLY A 139 13.48 3.17 -7.17
N HIS A 140 13.71 3.44 -8.46
CA HIS A 140 13.90 4.79 -8.97
C HIS A 140 12.69 5.30 -9.76
N LEU A 141 11.75 4.41 -10.09
CA LEU A 141 10.53 4.74 -10.80
C LEU A 141 9.31 4.66 -9.89
N LYS A 142 8.35 5.57 -10.11
CA LYS A 142 7.05 5.56 -9.42
C LYS A 142 6.36 4.20 -9.47
N SER A 143 6.37 3.56 -10.63
CA SER A 143 5.75 2.24 -10.84
C SER A 143 6.42 1.15 -9.99
N GLU A 144 7.74 1.20 -9.80
CA GLU A 144 8.47 0.25 -8.95
C GLU A 144 8.12 0.43 -7.48
N LEU A 145 8.16 1.67 -6.99
CA LEU A 145 7.84 2.00 -5.61
C LEU A 145 6.41 1.60 -5.26
N MET A 146 5.45 1.98 -6.11
CA MET A 146 4.05 1.61 -5.91
C MET A 146 3.85 0.10 -5.91
N ARG A 147 4.40 -0.61 -6.90
CA ARG A 147 4.29 -2.07 -6.98
C ARG A 147 4.89 -2.75 -5.75
N LYS A 148 6.07 -2.31 -5.30
CA LYS A 148 6.75 -2.93 -4.16
C LYS A 148 6.06 -2.60 -2.82
N ALA A 149 5.51 -1.40 -2.66
CA ALA A 149 4.72 -1.04 -1.48
C ALA A 149 3.44 -1.88 -1.40
N ASP A 150 2.73 -2.02 -2.53
CA ASP A 150 1.53 -2.86 -2.66
C ASP A 150 1.82 -4.33 -2.36
N GLN A 151 2.88 -4.90 -2.96
CA GLN A 151 3.32 -6.26 -2.64
C GLN A 151 3.69 -6.44 -1.16
N ALA A 152 4.32 -5.43 -0.55
CA ALA A 152 4.65 -5.48 0.87
C ALA A 152 3.37 -5.47 1.72
N LEU A 153 2.36 -4.68 1.35
CA LEU A 153 1.06 -4.66 2.01
C LEU A 153 0.35 -6.01 1.88
N TYR A 154 0.33 -6.59 0.68
CA TYR A 154 -0.19 -7.93 0.45
C TYR A 154 0.50 -8.96 1.35
N ARG A 155 1.84 -8.94 1.41
CA ARG A 155 2.61 -9.79 2.33
C ARG A 155 2.22 -9.57 3.79
N ALA A 156 1.97 -8.33 4.21
CA ALA A 156 1.48 -8.05 5.56
C ALA A 156 0.11 -8.70 5.82
N LYS A 157 -0.81 -8.63 4.86
CA LYS A 157 -2.15 -9.24 4.97
C LYS A 157 -2.10 -10.76 5.07
N ILE A 158 -1.33 -11.42 4.22
CA ILE A 158 -1.25 -12.90 4.20
C ILE A 158 -0.35 -13.49 5.30
N SER A 159 0.53 -12.69 5.91
CA SER A 159 1.41 -13.16 6.99
C SER A 159 0.89 -12.84 8.40
N GLY A 160 -0.43 -12.77 8.56
CA GLY A 160 -1.09 -12.61 9.86
C GLY A 160 -1.61 -11.20 10.18
N ARG A 161 -1.59 -10.26 9.22
CA ARG A 161 -2.08 -8.88 9.38
C ARG A 161 -1.37 -8.11 10.51
N ASN A 162 -1.87 -6.94 10.91
CA ASN A 162 -1.36 -6.14 12.03
C ASN A 162 0.17 -5.98 12.04
N GLN A 163 0.78 -5.62 10.91
CA GLN A 163 2.23 -5.48 10.79
C GLN A 163 2.62 -4.51 9.68
N VAL A 164 3.81 -3.91 9.81
CA VAL A 164 4.47 -3.18 8.73
C VAL A 164 5.43 -4.14 8.01
N ARG A 165 5.34 -4.20 6.68
CA ARG A 165 6.30 -4.92 5.84
C ARG A 165 7.03 -3.95 4.93
N LEU A 166 8.34 -4.12 4.86
CA LEU A 166 9.18 -3.43 3.89
C LEU A 166 9.07 -4.12 2.51
N ALA A 167 9.31 -3.31 1.49
CA ALA A 167 9.63 -3.76 0.16
C ALA A 167 10.84 -4.69 0.21
N GLN A 168 10.78 -5.74 -0.61
CA GLN A 168 11.84 -6.71 -0.79
C GLN A 168 12.11 -6.82 -2.28
N ASP A 169 13.38 -7.06 -2.62
CA ASP A 169 13.73 -7.41 -3.99
C ASP A 169 13.26 -8.85 -4.25
N GLU A 170 12.17 -8.95 -4.99
CA GLU A 170 11.82 -10.18 -5.68
C GLU A 170 12.79 -10.32 -6.86
N LYS A 171 13.65 -11.34 -6.83
CA LYS A 171 14.42 -11.72 -8.02
C LYS A 171 13.41 -12.03 -9.13
N MET A 172 13.38 -11.14 -10.12
CA MET A 172 12.60 -11.34 -11.33
C MET A 172 13.21 -12.56 -12.04
N VAL A 173 12.55 -13.72 -11.92
CA VAL A 173 12.98 -14.92 -12.63
C VAL A 173 12.60 -14.71 -14.10
N PRO A 174 13.54 -14.74 -15.05
CA PRO A 174 13.20 -14.64 -16.47
C PRO A 174 12.22 -15.74 -16.84
N LYS A 175 11.09 -15.38 -17.45
CA LYS A 175 10.02 -16.29 -17.89
C LYS A 175 10.45 -17.30 -18.97
N THR A 176 11.69 -17.29 -19.43
CA THR A 176 12.12 -17.93 -20.68
C THR A 176 12.33 -19.45 -20.58
N SER A 177 12.38 -20.05 -19.39
CA SER A 177 12.57 -21.51 -19.23
C SER A 177 11.27 -22.31 -19.08
N HIS A 178 10.10 -21.68 -18.97
CA HIS A 178 8.85 -22.36 -18.56
C HIS A 178 7.68 -22.20 -19.54
N TYR A 179 7.80 -21.34 -20.56
CA TYR A 179 6.74 -21.08 -21.53
C TYR A 179 7.26 -21.23 -22.96
N THR A 180 6.44 -21.83 -23.83
CA THR A 180 6.72 -21.92 -25.27
C THR A 180 6.58 -20.55 -25.94
N GLN A 181 7.24 -20.36 -27.08
CA GLN A 181 7.13 -19.13 -27.88
C GLN A 181 5.65 -18.80 -28.20
N THR A 182 4.86 -19.81 -28.57
CA THR A 182 3.43 -19.63 -28.85
C THR A 182 2.62 -19.15 -27.64
N GLN A 183 2.99 -19.57 -26.42
CA GLN A 183 2.34 -19.07 -25.20
C GLN A 183 2.70 -17.61 -24.95
N LEU A 184 3.95 -17.22 -25.18
CA LEU A 184 4.39 -15.83 -25.04
C LEU A 184 3.71 -14.92 -26.06
N GLU A 185 3.61 -15.32 -27.33
CA GLU A 185 2.92 -14.54 -28.37
C GLU A 185 1.43 -14.33 -28.05
N ARG A 186 0.77 -15.36 -27.51
CA ARG A 186 -0.64 -15.26 -27.05
C ARG A 186 -0.78 -14.31 -25.86
N LEU A 187 0.16 -14.38 -24.92
CA LEU A 187 0.19 -13.48 -23.76
C LEU A 187 0.40 -12.03 -24.19
N SER A 188 1.35 -11.76 -25.11
CA SER A 188 1.60 -10.43 -25.65
C SER A 188 0.35 -9.88 -26.36
N LYS A 189 -0.34 -10.72 -27.14
CA LYS A 189 -1.59 -10.35 -27.80
C LYS A 189 -2.67 -9.97 -26.77
N LEU A 190 -2.86 -10.80 -25.74
CA LEU A 190 -3.84 -10.53 -24.68
C LEU A 190 -3.53 -9.26 -23.89
N ALA A 191 -2.24 -9.03 -23.59
CA ALA A 191 -1.76 -7.82 -22.93
C ALA A 191 -2.09 -6.57 -23.73
N ALA A 192 -1.84 -6.59 -25.05
CA ALA A 192 -2.16 -5.50 -25.95
C ALA A 192 -3.67 -5.23 -26.05
N GLU A 193 -4.49 -6.28 -26.18
CA GLU A 193 -5.96 -6.15 -26.24
C GLU A 193 -6.55 -5.54 -24.96
N ARG A 194 -5.96 -5.87 -23.81
CA ARG A 194 -6.41 -5.37 -22.50
C ARG A 194 -5.73 -4.08 -22.04
N GLN A 195 -4.74 -3.59 -22.80
CA GLN A 195 -3.94 -2.41 -22.44
C GLN A 195 -3.27 -2.53 -21.06
N VAL A 196 -2.82 -3.75 -20.71
CA VAL A 196 -2.13 -4.07 -19.46
C VAL A 196 -0.76 -4.69 -19.74
N GLY A 197 0.09 -4.80 -18.71
CA GLY A 197 1.38 -5.47 -18.86
C GLY A 197 1.27 -7.00 -18.86
N GLU A 198 2.13 -7.69 -19.60
CA GLU A 198 2.22 -9.17 -19.56
C GLU A 198 2.55 -9.72 -18.15
N ALA A 199 3.23 -8.93 -17.33
CA ALA A 199 3.52 -9.26 -15.93
C ALA A 199 2.29 -9.11 -15.02
N GLU A 200 1.31 -8.30 -15.40
CA GLU A 200 0.05 -8.14 -14.68
C GLU A 200 -0.86 -9.35 -14.94
N LEU A 201 -1.04 -9.71 -16.21
CA LEU A 201 -1.81 -10.91 -16.60
C LEU A 201 -1.24 -12.21 -16.03
N LEU A 202 0.09 -12.33 -15.93
CA LEU A 202 0.67 -13.53 -15.30
C LEU A 202 0.57 -13.55 -13.78
N ARG A 203 0.44 -12.38 -13.13
CA ARG A 203 0.10 -12.33 -11.69
C ARG A 203 -1.34 -12.73 -11.49
N GLU A 204 -2.26 -12.14 -12.25
CA GLU A 204 -3.69 -12.52 -12.27
C GLU A 204 -3.86 -14.03 -12.48
N ALA A 205 -3.22 -14.59 -13.51
CA ALA A 205 -3.28 -16.02 -13.78
C ALA A 205 -2.68 -16.90 -12.67
N MET A 206 -1.66 -16.41 -11.95
CA MET A 206 -1.09 -17.11 -10.81
C MET A 206 -2.03 -17.08 -9.61
N ASP A 207 -2.61 -15.92 -9.32
CA ASP A 207 -3.58 -15.75 -8.23
C ASP A 207 -4.82 -16.62 -8.47
N ASP A 208 -5.34 -16.63 -9.69
CA ASP A 208 -6.44 -17.52 -10.11
C ASP A 208 -6.08 -19.00 -9.94
N LEU A 209 -4.84 -19.38 -10.26
CA LEU A 209 -4.37 -20.76 -10.12
C LEU A 209 -4.28 -21.15 -8.64
N LEU A 210 -3.73 -20.30 -7.79
CA LEU A 210 -3.61 -20.55 -6.36
C LEU A 210 -4.98 -20.63 -5.68
N ALA A 211 -5.88 -19.70 -6.02
CA ALA A 211 -7.26 -19.70 -5.56
C ALA A 211 -7.99 -20.99 -5.98
N LYS A 212 -7.80 -21.44 -7.23
CA LYS A 212 -8.37 -22.69 -7.73
C LYS A 212 -7.97 -23.92 -6.91
N TYR A 213 -6.74 -23.94 -6.36
CA TYR A 213 -6.24 -25.05 -5.56
C TYR A 213 -6.30 -24.80 -4.04
N GLY A 214 -6.91 -23.70 -3.59
CA GLY A 214 -7.04 -23.37 -2.17
C GLY A 214 -5.72 -23.04 -1.47
N VAL A 215 -4.67 -22.71 -2.21
CA VAL A 215 -3.34 -22.37 -1.67
C VAL A 215 -3.29 -20.87 -1.42
N ASN A 216 -3.99 -20.42 -0.39
CA ASN A 216 -4.11 -18.99 -0.07
C ASN A 216 -3.11 -18.52 1.00
N GLU A 217 -2.51 -19.46 1.73
CA GLU A 217 -1.56 -19.19 2.82
C GLU A 217 -0.32 -20.06 2.69
N ILE A 218 0.85 -19.50 3.02
CA ILE A 218 2.11 -20.26 3.11
C ILE A 218 2.27 -20.66 4.57
N GLU A 219 2.04 -21.93 4.89
CA GLU A 219 2.44 -22.49 6.19
C GLU A 219 3.97 -22.35 6.31
N ARG A 220 4.42 -21.42 7.16
CA ARG A 220 5.83 -21.29 7.49
C ARG A 220 6.17 -22.43 8.45
N PHE A 221 6.84 -23.47 7.94
CA PHE A 221 7.53 -24.43 8.78
C PHE A 221 8.46 -23.67 9.73
N THR A 222 8.12 -23.67 11.01
CA THR A 222 8.96 -23.15 12.08
C THR A 222 9.96 -24.25 12.39
N VAL A 223 11.25 -24.00 12.15
CA VAL A 223 12.36 -24.77 12.75
C VAL A 223 12.87 -23.98 13.93
#